data_AF-A0A1C0ZWD8-F1
#
_entry.id   AF-A0A1C0ZWD8-F1
#
_cell.length_a   1.000
_cell.length_b   1.000
_cell.length_c   1.000
_cell.angle_alpha   90.00
_cell.angle_beta   90.00
_cell.angle_gamma   90.00
#
_symmetry.space_group_name_H-M   'P 1'
#
loop_
_entity.id
_entity.type
_entity.pdbx_description
1 polymer ?
#
loop_
_entity_poly.entity_id
_entity_poly.type
_entity_poly.pdbx_seq_one_letter_code
_entity_poly.pdbx_strand_id
1 'polypeptide(L)'
;MRRRFSPIEIAIGILIAIGLIVSLRALFIPILVLGTIFLLYKYPPSRWKKPSNGRGSVRGKTTKNAKFRVINGTKDADKDDFPKYH
;
A
#
# COMPACT_ATOMS: atom_id res chain seq x y z
N MET A 1 -45.09 -18.60 33.24
CA MET A 1 -46.10 -18.66 32.17
C MET A 1 -45.41 -18.72 30.81
N ARG A 2 -45.48 -19.86 30.09
CA ARG A 2 -44.93 -19.96 28.72
C ARG A 2 -45.90 -19.29 27.75
N ARG A 3 -45.58 -18.08 27.28
CA ARG A 3 -46.34 -17.45 26.19
C ARG A 3 -46.13 -18.27 24.91
N ARG A 4 -47.23 -18.73 24.31
CA ARG A 4 -47.22 -19.38 23.00
C ARG A 4 -47.54 -18.30 21.99
N PHE A 5 -46.58 -17.98 21.13
CA PHE A 5 -46.80 -17.00 20.07
C PHE A 5 -47.75 -17.59 19.02
N SER A 6 -48.73 -16.79 18.61
CA SER A 6 -49.63 -17.18 17.52
C SER A 6 -48.88 -17.12 16.17
N PRO A 7 -49.19 -18.01 15.20
CA PRO A 7 -48.61 -17.93 13.86
C PRO A 7 -48.75 -16.55 13.22
N ILE A 8 -49.84 -15.83 13.55
CA ILE A 8 -50.11 -14.47 13.07
C ILE A 8 -49.12 -13.46 13.65
N GLU A 9 -48.82 -13.55 14.94
CA GLU A 9 -47.84 -12.68 15.60
C GLU A 9 -46.44 -12.88 15.01
N ILE A 10 -46.08 -14.14 14.73
CA ILE A 10 -44.82 -14.48 14.07
C ILE A 10 -44.77 -13.89 12.66
N ALA A 11 -45.84 -14.03 11.88
CA ALA A 11 -45.92 -13.47 10.53
C ALA A 11 -45.78 -11.95 10.52
N ILE A 12 -46.45 -11.25 11.44
CA ILE A 12 -46.35 -9.79 11.59
C ILE A 12 -44.93 -9.39 12.01
N GLY A 13 -44.33 -10.10 12.97
CA GLY A 13 -42.97 -9.86 13.41
C GLY A 13 -41.95 -10.01 12.27
N ILE A 14 -42.11 -11.03 11.43
CA ILE A 14 -41.28 -11.25 10.25
C ILE A 14 -41.45 -10.11 9.24
N LEU A 15 -42.68 -9.68 8.96
CA LEU A 15 -42.94 -8.57 8.03
C LEU A 15 -42.27 -7.28 8.48
N ILE A 16 -42.38 -6.96 9.77
CA ILE A 16 -41.74 -5.78 10.38
C ILE A 16 -40.22 -5.89 10.28
N ALA A 17 -39.66 -7.05 10.61
CA ALA A 17 -38.21 -7.27 10.53
C ALA A 17 -37.68 -7.07 9.10
N ILE A 18 -38.37 -7.63 8.09
CA ILE A 18 -38.01 -7.45 6.68
C ILE A 18 -38.14 -5.97 6.27
N GLY A 19 -39.23 -5.30 6.65
CA GLY A 19 -39.43 -3.88 6.36
C GLY A 19 -38.32 -3.00 6.94
N LEU A 20 -37.91 -3.28 8.18
CA LEU A 20 -36.78 -2.59 8.81
C LEU A 20 -35.46 -2.86 8.09
N ILE A 21 -35.17 -4.12 7.75
CA ILE A 21 -33.93 -4.48 7.02
C ILE A 21 -33.87 -3.79 5.65
N VAL A 22 -34.99 -3.71 4.94
CA VAL A 22 -35.08 -3.04 3.64
C VAL A 22 -34.90 -1.52 3.79
N SER A 23 -35.54 -0.91 4.80
CA SER A 23 -35.42 0.53 5.09
C SER A 23 -34.00 0.92 5.50
N LEU A 24 -33.35 0.08 6.31
CA LEU A 24 -31.98 0.28 6.78
C LEU A 24 -30.92 0.07 5.70
N ARG A 25 -31.27 -0.39 4.48
CA ARG A 25 -30.34 -0.40 3.34
C ARG A 25 -29.78 0.99 3.05
N ALA A 26 -30.54 2.05 3.31
CA ALA A 26 -30.06 3.43 3.19
C ALA A 26 -28.94 3.75 4.18
N LEU A 27 -28.90 3.09 5.35
CA LEU A 27 -27.82 3.22 6.34
C LEU A 27 -26.63 2.29 6.06
N PHE A 28 -26.82 1.25 5.24
CA PHE A 28 -25.74 0.31 4.93
C PHE A 28 -24.57 1.01 4.21
N ILE A 29 -24.87 1.86 3.22
CA ILE A 29 -23.84 2.60 2.47
C ILE A 29 -23.01 3.51 3.40
N PRO A 30 -23.58 4.42 4.21
CA PRO A 30 -22.77 5.29 5.07
C PRO A 30 -22.01 4.50 6.14
N ILE A 31 -22.59 3.46 6.73
CA ILE A 31 -21.88 2.59 7.68
C ILE A 31 -20.70 1.89 7.01
N LEU A 32 -20.89 1.36 5.81
CA LEU A 32 -19.85 0.68 5.05
C LEU A 32 -18.75 1.65 4.64
N VAL A 33 -19.09 2.87 4.20
CA VAL A 33 -18.12 3.92 3.88
C VAL A 33 -17.29 4.28 5.11
N LEU A 34 -17.94 4.57 6.24
CA LEU A 34 -17.27 4.95 7.48
C LEU A 34 -16.40 3.81 8.03
N GLY A 35 -16.90 2.58 7.97
CA GLY A 35 -16.15 1.37 8.32
C GLY A 35 -14.95 1.12 7.41
N THR A 36 -15.09 1.32 6.10
CA THR A 36 -14.00 1.16 5.13
C THR A 36 -12.92 2.22 5.33
N ILE A 37 -13.31 3.48 5.56
CA ILE A 37 -12.38 4.57 5.90
C ILE A 37 -11.64 4.23 7.20
N PHE A 38 -12.37 3.83 8.24
CA PHE A 38 -11.78 3.45 9.53
C PHE A 38 -10.81 2.28 9.39
N LEU A 39 -11.18 1.25 8.62
CA LEU A 39 -10.34 0.09 8.37
C LEU A 39 -9.04 0.48 7.66
N LEU A 40 -9.13 1.28 6.60
CA LEU A 40 -7.96 1.77 5.86
C LEU A 40 -7.11 2.74 6.70
N TYR A 41 -7.73 3.54 7.58
CA TYR A 41 -7.01 4.39 8.52
C TYR A 41 -6.24 3.56 9.56
N LYS A 42 -6.89 2.55 10.15
CA LYS A 42 -6.30 1.68 11.17
C LYS A 42 -5.24 0.75 10.58
N TYR A 43 -5.48 0.25 9.38
CA TYR A 43 -4.62 -0.68 8.66
C TYR A 43 -4.29 -0.10 7.28
N PRO A 44 -3.42 0.92 7.21
CA PRO A 44 -3.08 1.54 5.94
C PRO A 44 -2.48 0.49 5.00
N PRO A 45 -2.97 0.38 3.76
CA PRO A 45 -2.50 -0.61 2.82
C PRO A 45 -1.00 -0.43 2.57
N SER A 46 -0.28 -1.56 2.49
CA SER A 46 1.18 -1.58 2.31
C SER A 46 1.66 -0.83 1.08
N ARG A 47 0.79 -0.67 0.07
CA ARG A 47 1.04 0.10 -1.16
C ARG A 47 1.18 1.61 -0.94
N TRP A 48 0.67 2.14 0.18
CA TRP A 48 0.80 3.57 0.52
C TRP A 48 1.99 3.86 1.43
N LYS A 49 2.69 2.82 1.89
CA LYS A 49 3.99 3.02 2.50
C LYS A 49 4.91 3.52 1.39
N LYS A 50 5.32 4.79 1.47
CA LYS A 50 6.40 5.31 0.62
C LYS A 50 7.52 4.27 0.65
N PRO A 51 8.06 3.84 -0.50
CA PRO A 51 9.28 3.06 -0.47
C PRO A 51 10.23 3.89 0.38
N SER A 52 10.66 3.32 1.51
CA SER A 52 11.75 3.98 2.20
C SER A 52 12.86 3.91 1.16
N ASN A 53 13.31 5.08 0.71
CA ASN A 53 14.67 5.22 0.22
C ASN A 53 15.58 5.02 1.44
N GLY A 54 15.43 3.89 2.14
CA GLY A 54 16.43 3.35 3.00
C GLY A 54 17.60 3.17 2.06
N ARG A 55 18.59 4.05 2.24
CA ARG A 55 19.91 4.01 1.61
C ARG A 55 20.14 2.60 1.14
N GLY A 56 19.93 2.38 -0.16
CA GLY A 56 20.19 1.09 -0.75
C GLY A 56 21.55 0.69 -0.21
N SER A 57 21.62 -0.49 0.42
CA SER A 57 22.86 -1.16 0.77
C SER A 57 23.87 -0.70 -0.26
N VAL A 58 24.88 0.07 0.18
CA VAL A 58 26.02 0.42 -0.65
C VAL A 58 26.42 -0.92 -1.19
N ARG A 59 26.08 -1.17 -2.46
CA ARG A 59 26.41 -2.41 -3.12
C ARG A 59 27.91 -2.28 -3.17
N GLY A 60 28.55 -2.81 -2.14
CA GLY A 60 29.98 -2.91 -2.00
C GLY A 60 30.35 -3.71 -3.20
N LYS A 61 30.65 -3.00 -4.29
CA LYS A 61 31.29 -3.56 -5.46
C LYS A 61 32.62 -3.95 -4.88
N THR A 62 32.65 -5.21 -4.45
CA THR A 62 33.80 -5.92 -3.92
C THR A 62 34.98 -5.37 -4.67
N THR A 63 35.86 -4.68 -3.94
CA THR A 63 37.19 -4.30 -4.38
C THR A 63 37.88 -5.60 -4.75
N LYS A 64 37.60 -6.10 -5.96
CA LYS A 64 38.21 -7.32 -6.49
C LYS A 64 39.64 -6.93 -6.82
N ASN A 65 40.54 -7.14 -5.86
CA ASN A 65 41.98 -7.30 -6.04
C ASN A 65 42.52 -6.68 -7.33
N ALA A 66 42.44 -5.36 -7.46
CA ALA A 66 43.05 -4.67 -8.59
C ALA A 66 44.53 -4.52 -8.25
N LYS A 67 45.37 -5.43 -8.76
CA LYS A 67 46.83 -5.23 -8.75
C LYS A 67 47.11 -3.93 -9.49
N PHE A 68 47.99 -3.09 -8.92
CA PHE A 68 48.49 -1.89 -9.58
C PHE A 68 48.97 -2.26 -10.99
N ARG A 69 48.40 -1.63 -12.01
CA ARG A 69 48.84 -1.72 -13.40
C ARG A 69 49.29 -0.31 -13.79
N VAL A 70 50.53 -0.21 -14.28
CA VAL A 70 51.06 1.04 -14.82
C VAL A 70 50.17 1.44 -16.00
N ILE A 71 49.51 2.57 -15.88
CA ILE A 71 48.78 3.19 -16.98
C ILE A 71 49.86 3.89 -17.82
N ASN A 72 50.04 3.45 -19.06
CA ASN A 72 50.90 4.16 -20.00
C ASN A 72 50.26 5.54 -20.25
N GLY A 73 50.96 6.60 -19.88
CA GLY A 73 50.49 7.96 -20.11
C GLY A 73 50.29 8.20 -21.60
N THR A 74 49.23 8.89 -21.96
CA THR A 74 48.90 9.34 -23.32
C THR A 74 49.80 10.51 -23.75
N LYS A 75 51.11 10.43 -23.48
CA LYS A 75 52.06 11.52 -23.67
C LYS A 75 52.15 11.98 -25.13
N ASP A 76 51.84 11.07 -26.05
CA ASP A 76 51.83 11.31 -27.50
C ASP A 76 50.40 11.26 -28.09
N ALA A 77 49.35 11.26 -27.26
CA ALA A 77 47.99 11.38 -27.78
C ALA A 77 47.76 12.79 -28.30
N ASP A 78 47.03 12.87 -29.41
CA ASP A 78 46.71 14.12 -30.09
C ASP A 78 46.18 15.18 -29.11
N LYS A 79 46.53 16.44 -29.37
CA LYS A 79 46.18 17.58 -28.49
C LYS A 79 44.68 17.79 -28.28
N ASP A 80 43.86 17.06 -29.03
CA ASP A 80 42.40 17.07 -28.97
C ASP A 80 41.83 16.14 -27.87
N ASP A 81 42.64 15.25 -27.29
CA ASP A 81 42.24 14.30 -26.24
C ASP A 81 42.38 14.87 -24.81
N PHE A 82 42.80 16.13 -24.66
CA PHE A 82 42.89 16.77 -23.35
C PHE A 82 41.52 17.28 -22.89
N PRO A 83 41.15 17.05 -21.60
CA PRO A 83 39.89 17.55 -21.07
C PRO A 83 39.84 19.07 -21.16
N LYS A 84 38.80 19.60 -21.80
CA LYS A 84 38.60 21.04 -21.99
C LYS A 84 38.25 21.68 -20.66
N TYR A 85 39.17 22.49 -20.14
CA TYR A 85 38.90 23.33 -18.97
C TYR A 85 37.87 24.40 -19.37
N HIS A 86 36.80 24.52 -18.59
CA HIS A 86 35.85 25.63 -18.64
C HIS A 86 36.29 26.70 -17.65
#